data_AF-A0A7V7CQT2-F1
#
_entry.id   AF-A0A7V7CQT2-F1
#
_cell.length_a   1.000
_cell.length_b   1.000
_cell.length_c   1.000
_cell.angle_alpha   90.00
_cell.angle_beta   90.00
_cell.angle_gamma   90.00
#
_symmetry.space_group_name_H-M   'P 1'
#
loop_
_entity.id
_entity.type
_entity.pdbx_description
1 polymer ?
#
loop_
_entity_poly.entity_id
_entity_poly.type
_entity_poly.pdbx_seq_one_letter_code
_entity_poly.pdbx_strand_id
1 'polypeptide(L)' 'MTNASPWKTVTIAPFIELINGFAFPSDRFTEEEGMPLIRIRDLGRQETEINFLGRYDNRYIIKRGDLLIGMDGDFLTRS' A
#
# COMPACT_ATOMS: atom_id res chain seq x y z
N MET A 1 -19.38 -0.40 -36.37
CA MET A 1 -20.09 0.13 -35.19
C MET A 1 -19.84 -0.86 -34.05
N THR A 2 -18.95 -0.53 -33.10
CA THR A 2 -18.63 -1.39 -31.97
C THR A 2 -19.72 -1.25 -30.91
N ASN A 3 -20.55 -2.28 -30.77
CA ASN A 3 -21.49 -2.40 -29.65
C ASN A 3 -20.69 -2.58 -28.35
N ALA A 4 -20.43 -1.48 -27.64
CA ALA A 4 -19.95 -1.57 -26.27
C ALA A 4 -21.10 -2.08 -25.40
N SER A 5 -20.92 -3.23 -24.75
CA SER A 5 -21.85 -3.67 -23.70
C SER A 5 -21.91 -2.61 -22.59
N PRO A 6 -23.09 -2.35 -21.98
CA PRO A 6 -23.19 -1.34 -20.95
C PRO A 6 -22.36 -1.73 -19.73
N TRP A 7 -21.49 -0.83 -19.26
CA TRP A 7 -20.75 -1.01 -18.02
C TRP A 7 -21.72 -1.16 -16.85
N LYS A 8 -21.50 -2.17 -16.01
CA LYS A 8 -22.32 -2.43 -14.83
C LYS A 8 -21.60 -1.99 -13.57
N THR A 9 -22.25 -1.20 -12.74
CA THR A 9 -21.77 -0.84 -11.40
C THR A 9 -21.90 -2.03 -10.46
N VAL A 10 -20.85 -2.31 -9.70
CA VAL A 10 -20.83 -3.38 -8.69
C VAL A 10 -20.19 -2.87 -7.39
N THR A 11 -20.56 -3.46 -6.26
CA THR A 11 -19.85 -3.26 -4.99
C THR A 11 -18.51 -3.98 -5.06
N ILE A 12 -17.41 -3.29 -4.74
CA ILE A 12 -16.06 -3.87 -4.83
C ILE A 12 -15.72 -4.79 -3.65
N ALA A 13 -16.30 -4.54 -2.47
CA ALA A 13 -15.99 -5.25 -1.23
C ALA A 13 -16.00 -6.80 -1.32
N PRO A 14 -16.93 -7.46 -2.06
CA PRO A 14 -16.92 -8.92 -2.19
C PRO A 14 -15.75 -9.49 -2.99
N PHE A 15 -15.00 -8.65 -3.70
CA PHE A 15 -13.94 -9.05 -4.64
C PHE A 15 -12.54 -8.70 -4.16
N ILE A 16 -12.42 -8.07 -2.99
CA ILE A 16 -11.13 -7.59 -2.47
C ILE A 16 -10.92 -8.07 -1.04
N GLU A 17 -9.65 -8.28 -0.70
CA GLU A 17 -9.21 -8.39 0.69
C GLU A 17 -8.63 -7.04 1.10
N LEU A 18 -9.19 -6.45 2.15
CA LEU A 18 -8.69 -5.19 2.72
C LEU A 18 -7.76 -5.49 3.89
N ILE A 19 -6.50 -5.09 3.74
CA ILE A 19 -5.50 -5.17 4.81
C ILE A 19 -5.18 -3.75 5.26
N ASN A 20 -5.55 -3.42 6.50
CA ASN A 20 -5.14 -2.16 7.12
C ASN A 20 -3.65 -2.20 7.44
N GLY A 21 -2.99 -1.05 7.37
CA GLY A 21 -1.60 -0.90 7.78
C GLY A 21 -1.39 -1.18 9.28
N PHE A 22 -0.13 -1.19 9.69
CA PHE A 22 0.28 -1.42 11.07
C PHE A 22 1.21 -0.30 11.56
N ALA A 23 1.07 0.09 12.84
CA ALA A 23 1.92 1.09 13.47
C ALA A 23 3.26 0.47 13.89
N PHE A 24 4.16 0.27 12.91
CA PHE A 24 5.49 -0.30 13.17
C PHE A 24 6.31 0.60 14.12
N PRO A 25 6.93 0.04 15.17
CA PRO A 25 7.77 0.79 16.11
C PRO A 25 8.95 1.47 15.41
N SER A 26 9.05 2.79 15.54
CA SER A 26 10.05 3.59 14.84
C SER A 26 11.48 3.39 15.36
N ASP A 27 11.63 2.89 16.59
CA ASP A 27 12.92 2.50 17.18
C ASP A 27 13.57 1.28 16.49
N ARG A 28 12.82 0.61 15.61
CA ARG A 28 13.28 -0.53 14.79
C ARG A 28 13.48 -0.16 13.33
N PHE A 29 13.45 1.13 12.99
CA PHE A 29 13.67 1.61 11.63
C PHE A 29 15.16 1.73 11.33
N THR A 30 15.56 1.35 10.13
CA THR A 30 16.97 1.20 9.71
C THR A 30 17.13 1.60 8.25
N GLU A 31 18.29 2.12 7.86
CA GLU A 31 18.55 2.54 6.46
C GLU A 31 19.04 1.38 5.58
N GLU A 32 19.81 0.43 6.13
CA GLU A 32 20.49 -0.59 5.33
C GLU A 32 19.97 -2.03 5.57
N GLU A 33 19.54 -2.34 6.80
CA GLU A 33 19.20 -3.71 7.20
C GLU A 33 17.70 -3.92 7.37
N GLY A 34 17.21 -5.16 7.17
CA GLY A 34 15.82 -5.53 7.45
C GLY A 34 14.92 -5.54 6.21
N MET A 35 13.60 -5.53 6.45
CA MET A 35 12.60 -5.60 5.38
C MET A 35 12.20 -4.19 4.91
N PRO A 36 12.17 -3.90 3.60
CA PRO A 36 11.62 -2.67 3.05
C PRO A 36 10.25 -2.31 3.65
N LEU A 37 10.14 -1.13 4.25
CA LEU A 37 8.93 -0.67 4.93
C LEU A 37 8.18 0.33 4.04
N ILE A 38 6.97 -0.04 3.61
CA ILE A 38 6.09 0.88 2.89
C ILE A 38 5.39 1.80 3.90
N ARG A 39 5.63 3.11 3.80
CA ARG A 39 4.89 4.13 4.54
C ARG A 39 4.08 4.99 3.57
N ILE A 40 3.09 5.71 4.10
CA ILE A 40 2.20 6.54 3.29
C ILE A 40 2.93 7.62 2.47
N ARG A 41 4.04 8.12 2.98
CA ARG A 41 4.91 9.12 2.32
C ARG A 41 5.71 8.54 1.14
N ASP A 42 5.84 7.23 1.09
CA ASP A 42 6.54 6.51 0.03
C ASP A 42 5.59 6.19 -1.14
N LEU A 43 4.27 6.43 -0.99
CA LEU A 43 3.29 6.17 -2.05
C LEU A 43 3.58 7.04 -3.29
N GLY A 44 3.54 6.40 -4.46
CA GLY A 44 3.89 7.02 -5.74
C GLY A 44 5.38 6.96 -6.08
N ARG A 45 6.22 6.44 -5.19
CA ARG A 45 7.62 6.09 -5.48
C ARG A 45 7.74 4.60 -5.82
N GLN A 46 8.81 4.23 -6.51
CA GLN A 46 9.10 2.83 -6.82
C GLN A 46 9.85 2.09 -5.69
N GLU A 47 10.37 2.84 -4.72
CA GLU A 47 11.26 2.34 -3.67
C GLU A 47 10.87 2.91 -2.30
N THR A 48 11.20 2.16 -1.25
CA THR A 48 11.05 2.59 0.15
C THR A 48 12.36 3.21 0.64
N GLU A 49 12.27 4.30 1.40
CA GLU A 49 13.46 4.96 1.95
C GLU A 49 14.03 4.25 3.19
N ILE A 50 13.22 3.42 3.86
CA ILE A 50 13.56 2.86 5.17
C ILE A 50 13.16 1.40 5.26
N ASN A 51 13.89 0.66 6.07
CA ASN A 51 13.64 -0.74 6.39
C ASN A 51 13.13 -0.88 7.83
N PHE A 52 12.53 -2.04 8.11
CA PHE A 52 12.09 -2.44 9.44
C PHE A 52 12.83 -3.70 9.89
N LEU A 53 13.50 -3.61 11.04
CA LEU A 53 14.25 -4.69 11.66
C LEU A 53 13.53 -5.21 12.92
N GLY A 54 12.47 -6.00 12.73
CA GLY A 54 11.67 -6.52 13.83
C GLY A 54 10.79 -7.68 13.40
N ARG A 55 9.97 -8.16 14.34
CA ARG A 55 8.96 -9.18 14.02
C ARG A 55 7.73 -8.51 13.45
N TYR A 56 7.21 -9.09 12.38
CA TYR A 56 5.97 -8.68 11.74
C TYR A 56 5.19 -9.92 11.30
N ASP A 57 3.87 -9.78 11.14
CA ASP A 57 3.02 -10.84 10.62
C ASP A 57 3.16 -10.91 9.10
N ASN A 58 3.20 -12.14 8.56
CA ASN A 58 3.30 -12.39 7.12
C ASN A 58 2.15 -11.76 6.31
N ARG A 59 1.00 -11.48 6.92
CA ARG A 59 -0.10 -10.74 6.29
C ARG A 59 0.28 -9.33 5.83
N TYR A 60 1.34 -8.75 6.37
CA TYR A 60 1.85 -7.42 6.00
C TYR A 60 2.89 -7.47 4.88
N ILE A 61 3.25 -8.67 4.40
CA ILE A 61 4.13 -8.83 3.24
C ILE A 61 3.31 -8.63 1.97
N ILE A 62 3.52 -7.49 1.33
CA ILE A 62 2.88 -7.14 0.06
C ILE A 62 3.63 -7.78 -1.11
N LYS A 63 2.89 -8.22 -2.12
CA LYS A 63 3.41 -8.86 -3.33
C LYS A 63 3.15 -7.99 -4.56
N ARG A 64 3.90 -8.25 -5.62
CA ARG A 64 3.66 -7.63 -6.92
C ARG A 64 2.25 -7.96 -7.40
N GLY A 65 1.47 -6.93 -7.71
CA GLY A 65 0.07 -7.06 -8.13
C GLY A 65 -0.94 -6.61 -7.07
N ASP A 66 -0.50 -6.48 -5.81
CA ASP A 66 -1.33 -5.91 -4.75
C ASP A 66 -1.50 -4.40 -4.94
N LEU A 67 -2.66 -3.88 -4.50
CA LEU A 67 -2.98 -2.46 -4.59
C LEU A 67 -2.68 -1.77 -3.25
N LEU A 68 -1.85 -0.72 -3.30
CA LEU A 68 -1.57 0.14 -2.16
C LEU A 68 -2.45 1.40 -2.23
N ILE A 69 -3.13 1.71 -1.13
CA ILE A 69 -4.00 2.88 -1.01
C ILE A 69 -3.54 3.73 0.18
N GLY A 70 -3.29 5.01 -0.05
CA GLY A 70 -3.01 5.98 1.01
C GLY A 70 -4.29 6.46 1.68
N MET A 71 -4.32 6.42 3.01
CA MET A 71 -5.45 6.86 3.83
C MET A 71 -5.16 8.17 4.60
N ASP A 72 -4.18 8.98 4.16
CA ASP A 72 -3.67 10.16 4.91
C ASP A 72 -4.66 11.32 4.99
N GLY A 73 -5.75 11.28 4.23
CA GLY A 73 -6.63 12.43 4.03
C GLY A 73 -5.99 13.63 3.33
N ASP A 74 -4.66 13.61 3.13
CA ASP A 74 -3.89 14.68 2.51
C ASP A 74 -3.82 14.45 0.98
N PHE A 75 -4.54 15.28 0.25
CA PHE A 75 -4.54 15.27 -1.21
C PHE A 75 -3.33 16.08 -1.67
N LEU A 76 -2.29 15.43 -2.18
CA LEU A 76 -1.22 16.11 -2.91
C LEU A 76 -1.81 16.70 -4.20
N THR A 77 -2.38 17.90 -4.12
CA THR A 77 -2.65 18.72 -5.30
C THR A 77 -1.32 19.23 -5.82
N ARG A 78 -0.73 18.52 -6.77
CA ARG A 78 0.30 19.13 -7.62
C ARG A 78 -0.42 20.08 -8.58
N SER A 79 -0.31 21.38 -8.32
CA SER A 79 -0.65 22.47 -9.25
C SER A 79 0.41 22.62 -10.33
#